data_AF-A0A5N0VG01-F1
#
_entry.id   AF-A0A5N0VG01-F1
#
_cell.length_a   1.000
_cell.length_b   1.000
_cell.length_c   1.000
_cell.angle_alpha   90.00
_cell.angle_beta   90.00
_cell.angle_gamma   90.00
#
_symmetry.space_group_name_H-M   'P 1'
#
loop_
_entity.id
_entity.type
_entity.pdbx_description
1 polymer ?
#
loop_
_entity_poly.entity_id
_entity_poly.type
_entity_poly.pdbx_seq_one_letter_code
_entity_poly.pdbx_strand_id
1 'polypeptide(L)'
;MIIAMISLGFAAPGGVHPMYYFVLIAVAGGGFALLLSGVLAVFAGSRTPTTPARDLEFFAGIRRGTLAMALCVIVLDVAGVLLFVKITRVPDETSLSASASTVLFVAVAVTLVCAVMASVVLRRVLPKY
;
A
#
# COMPACT_ATOMS: atom_id res chain seq x y z
N MET A 1 6.65 3.96 -7.09
CA MET A 1 5.95 2.70 -6.74
C MET A 1 5.32 2.03 -7.96
N ILE A 2 4.47 2.71 -8.75
CA ILE A 2 3.88 2.13 -9.98
C ILE A 2 4.96 1.69 -10.98
N ILE A 3 6.00 2.51 -11.19
CA ILE A 3 7.14 2.15 -12.04
C ILE A 3 7.87 0.91 -11.52
N ALA A 4 8.04 0.77 -10.20
CA ALA A 4 8.67 -0.40 -9.58
C ALA A 4 7.83 -1.68 -9.79
N MET A 5 6.50 -1.57 -9.68
CA MET A 5 5.56 -2.66 -9.94
C MET A 5 5.53 -3.06 -11.42
N ILE A 6 5.53 -2.08 -12.32
CA ILE A 6 5.62 -2.31 -13.77
C ILE A 6 6.96 -3.00 -14.09
N SER A 7 8.07 -2.53 -13.52
CA SER A 7 9.38 -3.18 -13.71
C SER A 7 9.43 -4.59 -13.13
N LEU A 8 8.76 -4.85 -12.01
CA LEU A 8 8.66 -6.20 -11.41
C LEU A 8 7.79 -7.15 -12.27
N GLY A 9 6.78 -6.62 -12.97
CA GLY A 9 5.97 -7.37 -13.93
C GLY A 9 6.74 -7.70 -15.22
N PHE A 10 7.52 -6.75 -15.75
CA PHE A 10 8.39 -7.00 -16.91
C PHE A 10 9.62 -7.85 -16.57
N ALA A 11 10.11 -7.76 -15.34
CA ALA A 11 11.23 -8.56 -14.84
C ALA A 11 10.81 -9.95 -14.37
N ALA A 12 9.54 -10.33 -14.47
CA ALA A 12 9.09 -11.69 -14.23
C ALA A 12 9.73 -12.61 -15.28
N PRO A 13 10.75 -13.43 -14.95
CA PRO A 13 11.38 -14.28 -15.94
C PRO A 13 10.37 -15.28 -16.53
N GLY A 14 10.55 -15.71 -17.77
CA GLY A 14 9.74 -16.80 -18.30
C GLY A 14 9.84 -18.03 -17.39
N GLY A 15 8.71 -18.49 -16.83
CA GLY A 15 8.64 -19.65 -15.93
C GLY A 15 8.48 -19.37 -14.43
N VAL A 16 8.09 -18.16 -13.99
CA VAL A 16 7.82 -17.89 -12.56
C VAL A 16 6.61 -18.67 -12.04
N HIS A 17 6.66 -19.08 -10.77
CA HIS A 17 5.51 -19.64 -10.04
C HIS A 17 4.27 -18.76 -10.25
N PRO A 18 3.11 -19.33 -10.63
CA PRO A 18 1.85 -18.57 -10.79
C PRO A 18 1.47 -17.70 -9.58
N MET A 19 1.94 -18.07 -8.38
CA MET A 19 1.71 -17.31 -7.14
C MET A 19 2.43 -15.96 -7.11
N TYR A 20 3.42 -15.74 -7.97
CA TYR A 20 4.13 -14.47 -8.09
C TYR A 20 3.21 -13.33 -8.55
N TYR A 21 2.20 -13.60 -9.38
CA TYR A 21 1.21 -12.59 -9.74
C TYR A 21 0.37 -12.14 -8.55
N PHE A 22 0.07 -13.04 -7.59
CA PHE A 22 -0.62 -12.67 -6.36
C PHE A 22 0.24 -11.80 -5.45
N VAL A 23 1.57 -12.01 -5.44
CA VAL A 23 2.51 -11.11 -4.76
C VAL A 23 2.43 -9.71 -5.36
N LEU A 24 2.47 -9.59 -6.69
CA LEU A 24 2.37 -8.31 -7.38
C LEU A 24 1.03 -7.62 -7.09
N ILE A 25 -0.08 -8.36 -7.13
CA ILE A 25 -1.42 -7.83 -6.83
C ILE A 25 -1.48 -7.31 -5.39
N ALA A 26 -0.93 -8.05 -4.42
CA ALA A 26 -0.94 -7.65 -3.02
C ALA A 26 -0.16 -6.34 -2.80
N VAL A 27 1.08 -6.27 -3.30
CA VAL A 27 1.93 -5.07 -3.14
C VAL A 27 1.36 -3.89 -3.95
N ALA A 28 0.86 -4.11 -5.16
CA ALA A 28 0.22 -3.07 -5.97
C ALA A 28 -1.06 -2.55 -5.30
N GLY A 29 -1.85 -3.45 -4.69
CA GLY A 29 -3.05 -3.11 -3.92
C GLY A 29 -2.75 -2.19 -2.74
N GLY A 30 -1.66 -2.45 -2.00
CA GLY A 30 -1.18 -1.55 -0.96
C GLY A 30 -0.84 -0.16 -1.50
N GLY A 31 -0.14 -0.09 -2.64
CA GLY A 31 0.15 1.18 -3.30
C GLY A 31 -1.09 1.96 -3.71
N PHE A 32 -2.06 1.26 -4.28
CA PHE A 32 -3.32 1.86 -4.72
C PHE A 32 -4.14 2.39 -3.54
N ALA A 33 -4.19 1.67 -2.42
CA ALA A 33 -4.85 2.12 -1.20
C ALA A 33 -4.23 3.41 -0.62
N LEU A 34 -2.90 3.53 -0.66
CA LEU A 34 -2.21 4.78 -0.29
C LEU A 34 -2.56 5.94 -1.22
N LEU A 35 -2.62 5.67 -2.53
CA LEU A 35 -2.95 6.66 -3.54
C LEU A 35 -4.36 7.20 -3.34
N LEU A 36 -5.34 6.30 -3.13
CA LEU A 36 -6.72 6.68 -2.80
C LEU A 36 -6.80 7.48 -1.50
N SER A 37 -6.04 7.08 -0.47
CA SER A 37 -5.99 7.84 0.78
C SER A 37 -5.43 9.25 0.59
N GLY A 38 -4.42 9.42 -0.27
CA GLY A 38 -3.86 10.73 -0.60
C GLY A 38 -4.86 11.61 -1.35
N VAL A 39 -5.55 11.05 -2.35
CA VAL A 39 -6.61 11.74 -3.10
C VAL A 39 -7.74 12.17 -2.16
N LEU A 40 -8.18 11.29 -1.26
CA LEU A 40 -9.20 11.60 -0.27
C LEU A 40 -8.79 12.76 0.65
N ALA A 41 -7.52 12.80 1.08
CA ALA A 41 -6.98 13.87 1.90
C ALA A 41 -6.93 15.22 1.17
N VAL A 42 -6.53 15.23 -0.11
CA VAL A 42 -6.53 16.44 -0.95
C VAL A 42 -7.95 16.98 -1.13
N PHE A 43 -8.90 16.10 -1.47
CA PHE A 43 -10.31 16.50 -1.60
C PHE A 43 -10.88 17.06 -0.30
N ALA A 44 -10.55 16.43 0.84
CA ALA A 44 -10.97 16.92 2.16
C ALA A 44 -10.39 18.31 2.46
N GLY A 45 -9.15 18.59 2.05
CA GLY A 45 -8.52 19.91 2.21
C GLY A 45 -9.11 21.01 1.34
N SER A 46 -9.64 20.67 0.15
CA SER A 46 -10.28 21.62 -0.77
C SER A 46 -11.75 21.92 -0.47
N ARG A 47 -12.34 21.24 0.52
CA ARG A 47 -13.78 21.36 0.82
C ARG A 47 -14.07 22.70 1.51
N THR A 48 -15.06 23.42 1.02
CA THR A 48 -15.60 24.60 1.70
C THR A 48 -16.37 24.18 2.96
N PRO A 49 -16.07 24.77 4.14
CA PRO A 49 -16.80 24.50 5.37
C PRO A 49 -18.29 24.81 5.19
N THR A 50 -19.16 23.93 5.70
CA THR A 50 -20.62 24.08 5.54
C THR A 50 -21.29 24.32 6.88
N THR A 51 -21.25 23.34 7.77
CA THR A 51 -21.82 23.40 9.11
C THR A 51 -20.92 22.63 10.07
N PRO A 52 -20.62 23.15 11.28
CA PRO A 52 -19.66 22.53 12.19
C PRO A 52 -19.95 21.06 12.48
N ALA A 53 -21.22 20.70 12.69
CA ALA A 53 -21.62 19.32 12.99
C ALA A 53 -21.36 18.36 11.82
N ARG A 54 -21.69 18.73 10.58
CA ARG A 54 -21.45 17.88 9.40
C ARG A 54 -19.98 17.80 9.03
N ASP A 55 -19.24 18.87 9.24
CA ASP A 55 -17.81 18.90 8.94
C ASP A 55 -17.06 17.98 9.93
N LEU A 56 -17.47 17.91 11.20
CA LEU A 56 -16.92 16.96 12.18
C LEU A 56 -17.16 15.50 11.81
N GLU A 57 -18.40 15.13 11.47
CA GLU A 57 -18.71 13.76 11.04
C GLU A 57 -17.94 13.36 9.78
N PHE A 58 -17.81 14.30 8.83
CA PHE A 58 -17.02 14.09 7.64
C PHE A 58 -15.55 13.83 7.95
N PHE A 59 -14.88 14.70 8.72
CA PHE A 59 -13.46 14.53 9.06
C PHE A 59 -13.21 13.28 9.92
N ALA A 60 -14.14 12.92 10.81
CA ALA A 60 -14.08 11.66 11.55
C ALA A 60 -14.18 10.46 10.60
N GLY A 61 -15.05 10.53 9.59
CA GLY A 61 -15.17 9.54 8.51
C GLY A 61 -13.89 9.40 7.70
N ILE A 62 -13.30 10.53 7.26
CA ILE A 62 -12.01 10.56 6.55
C ILE A 62 -10.91 9.91 7.40
N ARG A 63 -10.83 10.26 8.69
CA ARG A 63 -9.84 9.68 9.61
C ARG A 63 -9.99 8.16 9.75
N ARG A 64 -11.22 7.67 9.93
CA ARG A 64 -11.50 6.22 10.01
C ARG A 64 -11.17 5.52 8.69
N GLY A 65 -11.57 6.10 7.56
CA GLY A 65 -11.30 5.58 6.22
C GLY A 65 -9.81 5.47 5.94
N THR A 66 -9.03 6.52 6.20
CA THR A 66 -7.57 6.51 6.02
C THR A 66 -6.88 5.52 6.97
N LEU A 67 -7.32 5.39 8.23
CA LEU A 67 -6.78 4.37 9.14
C LEU A 67 -7.08 2.95 8.65
N ALA A 68 -8.30 2.70 8.17
CA ALA A 68 -8.68 1.40 7.60
C ALA A 68 -7.85 1.08 6.34
N MET A 69 -7.64 2.07 5.46
CA MET A 69 -6.77 1.92 4.28
C MET A 69 -5.32 1.65 4.69
N ALA A 70 -4.78 2.38 5.67
CA ALA A 70 -3.42 2.14 6.17
C ALA A 70 -3.26 0.71 6.74
N LEU A 71 -4.26 0.20 7.46
CA LEU A 71 -4.27 -1.20 7.91
C LEU A 71 -4.35 -2.18 6.74
N CYS A 72 -5.18 -1.89 5.73
CA CYS A 72 -5.27 -2.71 4.52
C CYS A 72 -3.91 -2.81 3.80
N VAL A 73 -3.18 -1.70 3.67
CA VAL A 73 -1.82 -1.67 3.11
C VAL A 73 -0.89 -2.60 3.89
N ILE A 74 -0.87 -2.49 5.21
CA ILE A 74 -0.01 -3.33 6.06
C ILE A 74 -0.35 -4.81 5.86
N VAL A 75 -1.63 -5.17 5.86
CA VAL A 75 -2.07 -6.56 5.69
C VAL A 75 -1.68 -7.10 4.30
N LEU A 76 -1.90 -6.31 3.24
CA LEU A 76 -1.55 -6.69 1.87
C LEU A 76 -0.04 -6.82 1.68
N ASP A 77 0.76 -5.90 2.23
CA ASP A 77 2.22 -5.95 2.16
C ASP A 77 2.76 -7.18 2.90
N VAL A 78 2.25 -7.46 4.11
CA VAL A 78 2.63 -8.67 4.87
C VAL A 78 2.25 -9.93 4.11
N ALA A 79 1.03 -9.99 3.54
CA ALA A 79 0.61 -11.13 2.73
C ALA A 79 1.49 -11.32 1.48
N GLY A 80 1.82 -10.23 0.78
CA GLY A 80 2.71 -10.24 -0.38
C GLY A 80 4.11 -10.76 -0.05
N VAL A 81 4.70 -10.32 1.07
CA VAL A 81 6.00 -10.80 1.54
C VAL A 81 5.94 -12.28 1.95
N LEU A 82 4.89 -12.71 2.65
CA LEU A 82 4.74 -14.12 3.04
C LEU A 82 4.60 -15.04 1.83
N LEU A 83 3.82 -14.63 0.82
CA LEU A 83 3.70 -15.34 -0.45
C LEU A 83 5.03 -15.39 -1.18
N PHE A 84 5.77 -14.29 -1.23
CA PHE A 84 7.10 -14.22 -1.83
C PHE A 84 8.11 -15.17 -1.15
N VAL A 85 8.12 -15.20 0.18
CA VAL A 85 8.99 -16.12 0.94
C VAL A 85 8.58 -17.59 0.72
N LYS A 86 7.30 -17.87 0.53
CA LYS A 86 6.83 -19.22 0.21
C LYS A 86 7.31 -19.68 -1.16
N ILE A 87 7.20 -18.83 -2.18
CA ILE A 87 7.66 -19.13 -3.54
C ILE A 87 9.16 -19.41 -3.56
N THR A 88 9.96 -18.58 -2.88
CA THR A 88 11.43 -18.73 -2.88
C THR A 88 11.96 -19.95 -2.11
N ARG A 89 11.11 -20.69 -1.40
CA ARG A 89 11.47 -21.91 -0.66
C ARG A 89 11.12 -23.20 -1.41
N VAL A 90 10.51 -23.12 -2.59
CA VAL A 90 10.17 -24.30 -3.39
C VAL A 90 11.45 -24.82 -4.08
N PRO A 91 11.91 -26.06 -3.80
CA PRO A 91 13.25 -26.53 -4.22
C PRO A 91 13.46 -26.69 -5.75
N ASP A 92 12.40 -26.75 -6.55
CA ASP A 92 12.46 -27.10 -7.98
C ASP A 92 12.00 -25.99 -8.94
N GLU A 93 11.68 -24.80 -8.42
CA GLU A 93 11.29 -23.66 -9.25
C GLU A 93 12.44 -22.68 -9.49
N THR A 94 12.40 -21.99 -10.62
CA THR A 94 13.39 -20.97 -11.00
C THR A 94 13.46 -19.89 -9.92
N SER A 95 14.57 -19.88 -9.19
CA SER A 95 14.88 -18.89 -8.17
C SER A 95 14.74 -17.48 -8.74
N LEU A 96 13.84 -16.68 -8.14
CA LEU A 96 13.68 -15.27 -8.47
C LEU A 96 15.02 -14.53 -8.34
N SER A 97 15.32 -13.67 -9.31
CA SER A 97 16.54 -12.86 -9.32
C SER A 97 16.68 -12.04 -8.03
N ALA A 98 17.91 -11.92 -7.51
CA ALA A 98 18.22 -11.07 -6.37
C ALA A 98 17.83 -9.59 -6.58
N SER A 99 17.77 -9.14 -7.84
CA SER A 99 17.26 -7.82 -8.19
C SER A 99 15.75 -7.70 -7.99
N ALA A 100 14.96 -8.75 -8.25
CA ALA A 100 13.52 -8.73 -8.06
C ALA A 100 13.16 -8.74 -6.56
N SER A 101 13.88 -9.53 -5.75
CA SER A 101 13.68 -9.55 -4.30
C SER A 101 13.98 -8.20 -3.66
N THR A 102 15.11 -7.58 -4.02
CA THR A 102 15.48 -6.26 -3.48
C THR A 102 14.46 -5.18 -3.86
N VAL A 103 14.00 -5.13 -5.12
CA VAL A 103 12.96 -4.17 -5.54
C VAL A 103 11.66 -4.37 -4.78
N LEU A 104 11.25 -5.63 -4.56
CA LEU A 104 10.03 -5.94 -3.79
C LEU A 104 10.14 -5.48 -2.33
N PHE A 105 11.23 -5.81 -1.63
CA PHE A 105 11.43 -5.38 -0.25
C PHE A 105 11.52 -3.86 -0.13
N VAL A 106 12.19 -3.19 -1.06
CA VAL A 106 12.24 -1.72 -1.10
C VAL A 106 10.84 -1.13 -1.33
N ALA A 107 10.04 -1.70 -2.25
CA ALA A 107 8.69 -1.25 -2.49
C ALA A 107 7.81 -1.37 -1.22
N VAL A 108 7.88 -2.52 -0.54
CA VAL A 108 7.16 -2.77 0.72
C VAL A 108 7.63 -1.85 1.86
N ALA A 109 8.93 -1.60 1.97
CA ALA A 109 9.45 -0.67 2.97
C ALA A 109 8.91 0.75 2.74
N VAL A 110 8.88 1.20 1.48
CA VAL A 110 8.35 2.52 1.10
C VAL A 110 6.86 2.63 1.37
N THR A 111 6.05 1.61 1.04
CA THR A 111 4.61 1.62 1.31
C THR A 111 4.31 1.67 2.80
N LEU A 112 5.02 0.89 3.62
CA LEU A 112 4.88 0.92 5.08
C LEU A 112 5.23 2.29 5.66
N VAL A 113 6.34 2.90 5.22
CA VAL A 113 6.73 4.25 5.66
C VAL A 113 5.65 5.27 5.27
N CYS A 114 5.15 5.20 4.03
CA CYS A 114 4.07 6.08 3.58
C CYS A 114 2.77 5.88 4.37
N ALA A 115 2.39 4.63 4.67
CA ALA A 115 1.20 4.31 5.46
C ALA A 115 1.31 4.86 6.89
N VAL A 116 2.46 4.70 7.53
CA VAL A 116 2.73 5.23 8.88
C VAL A 116 2.71 6.75 8.86
N MET A 117 3.40 7.38 7.91
CA MET A 117 3.42 8.84 7.78
C MET A 117 2.02 9.41 7.55
N ALA A 118 1.23 8.83 6.63
CA ALA A 118 -0.15 9.24 6.39
C ALA A 118 -1.00 9.12 7.68
N SER A 119 -0.87 8.01 8.42
CA SER A 119 -1.57 7.78 9.68
C SER A 119 -1.19 8.81 10.76
N VAL A 120 0.10 9.12 10.89
CA VAL A 120 0.62 10.09 11.86
C VAL A 120 0.19 11.51 11.49
N VAL A 121 0.32 11.89 10.23
CA VAL A 121 -0.05 13.22 9.73
C VAL A 121 -1.55 13.44 9.92
N LEU A 122 -2.41 12.50 9.54
CA LEU A 122 -3.86 12.65 9.76
C LEU A 122 -4.21 12.79 11.24
N ARG A 123 -3.52 12.06 12.13
CA ARG A 123 -3.75 12.18 13.58
C ARG A 123 -3.33 13.53 14.15
N ARG A 124 -2.40 14.24 13.51
CA ARG A 124 -1.90 15.55 13.95
C ARG A 124 -2.67 16.71 13.34
N VAL A 125 -3.05 16.61 12.06
CA VAL A 125 -3.66 17.69 11.30
C VAL A 125 -5.17 17.75 11.51
N LEU A 126 -5.84 16.61 11.68
CA LEU A 126 -7.28 16.61 11.92
C LEU A 126 -7.59 17.00 13.37
N PRO A 127 -8.52 17.94 13.59
CA PRO A 127 -8.85 18.40 14.92
C PRO A 127 -9.37 17.23 15.78
N LYS A 128 -8.85 17.13 17.01
CA LYS A 128 -9.35 16.23 18.05
C LYS A 128 -10.44 16.97 18.81
N TYR A 129 -11.67 16.90 18.34
CA TYR A 129 -12.84 17.28 19.13
C TYR A 129 -13.73 16.06 19.28
#